data_AF-G7YX63-F1
#
_entry.id   AF-G7YX63-F1
#
_cell.length_a   1.000
_cell.length_b   1.000
_cell.length_c   1.000
_cell.angle_alpha   90.00
_cell.angle_beta   90.00
_cell.angle_gamma   90.00
#
_symmetry.space_group_name_H-M   'P 1'
#
loop_
_entity.id
_entity.type
_entity.pdbx_description
1 polymer ?
#
loop_
_entity_poly.entity_id
_entity_poly.type
_entity_poly.pdbx_seq_one_letter_code
_entity_poly.pdbx_strand_id
1 'polypeptide(L)'
;MVRLFWRRKRTLYICFALVGSIFLFFQFHSNVPSSVVHTIPKPVNRPNGEERIEDHVPPAPPPVHQPEAVQKMKQQDENIPPVALPVLPAPQSIIEKMNLTPQYPPEKSTADSVGPGEGGKAYSVNRDKLGADQVKFDQGWQDNAFNQYASDKISVRRYLPDYREGACLTQTFHPDLPQAAVVICFHNEAWSALLRSVHSVMDNAPSHLLKEIVLVDDFSDRR
;
A
#
# COMPACT_ATOMS: atom_id res chain seq x y z
N MET A 1 22.31 -2.90 24.57
CA MET A 1 21.65 -3.94 25.40
C MET A 1 20.43 -4.43 24.63
N VAL A 2 20.61 -5.49 23.85
CA VAL A 2 19.60 -6.11 22.97
C VAL A 2 18.55 -6.80 23.84
N ARG A 3 17.26 -6.50 23.65
CA ARG A 3 16.18 -7.29 24.23
C ARG A 3 15.64 -8.23 23.15
N LEU A 4 16.27 -9.41 23.08
CA LEU A 4 15.81 -10.56 22.32
C LEU A 4 14.66 -11.20 23.11
N PHE A 5 13.43 -11.09 22.62
CA PHE A 5 12.31 -11.82 23.21
C PHE A 5 12.27 -13.24 22.65
N TRP A 6 12.68 -14.20 23.47
CA TRP A 6 12.63 -15.63 23.21
C TRP A 6 11.47 -16.26 23.98
N ARG A 7 10.53 -16.92 23.27
CA ARG A 7 9.55 -17.90 23.78
C ARG A 7 8.74 -18.41 22.58
N ARG A 8 8.40 -19.69 22.38
CA ARG A 8 8.57 -20.94 23.12
C ARG A 8 8.32 -22.05 22.08
N LYS A 9 9.23 -23.03 21.99
CA LYS A 9 9.03 -24.25 21.19
C LYS A 9 7.70 -24.93 21.54
N ARG A 10 6.91 -25.32 20.53
CA ARG A 10 6.01 -26.47 20.63
C ARG A 10 6.35 -27.47 19.55
N THR A 11 6.66 -28.67 20.04
CA THR A 11 7.15 -29.84 19.34
C THR A 11 6.01 -30.52 18.57
N LEU A 12 6.43 -31.12 17.45
CA LEU A 12 5.79 -32.03 16.50
C LEU A 12 5.11 -33.28 17.12
N TYR A 13 4.38 -34.00 16.25
CA TYR A 13 3.65 -35.31 16.32
C TYR A 13 2.12 -35.10 16.33
N ILE A 14 1.30 -35.61 15.40
CA ILE A 14 1.05 -37.00 14.91
C ILE A 14 0.24 -36.87 13.59
N CYS A 15 0.70 -37.39 12.44
CA CYS A 15 0.35 -38.68 11.77
C CYS A 15 -1.08 -38.83 11.16
N PHE A 16 -1.07 -39.07 9.83
CA PHE A 16 -1.96 -39.89 8.98
C PHE A 16 -3.49 -39.72 9.01
N ALA A 17 -4.02 -39.14 7.92
CA ALA A 17 -5.30 -39.54 7.32
C ALA A 17 -5.33 -39.17 5.81
N LEU A 18 -4.58 -39.89 4.99
CA LEU A 18 -4.75 -39.96 3.54
C LEU A 18 -5.51 -41.24 3.20
N VAL A 19 -6.84 -41.23 3.20
CA VAL A 19 -7.71 -42.03 2.31
C VAL A 19 -9.12 -41.44 2.39
N GLY A 20 -9.70 -40.96 1.28
CA GLY A 20 -11.17 -40.78 1.21
C GLY A 20 -11.74 -39.48 0.64
N SER A 21 -11.16 -38.85 -0.39
CA SER A 21 -11.83 -37.72 -1.06
C SER A 21 -11.75 -37.75 -2.59
N ILE A 22 -11.85 -38.95 -3.18
CA ILE A 22 -11.95 -39.18 -4.65
C ILE A 22 -13.41 -39.49 -5.08
N PHE A 23 -14.41 -39.25 -4.24
CA PHE A 23 -15.82 -39.63 -4.53
C PHE A 23 -16.84 -38.49 -4.47
N LEU A 24 -16.47 -37.28 -4.92
CA LEU A 24 -17.42 -36.17 -5.15
C LEU A 24 -17.15 -35.39 -6.44
N PHE A 25 -16.49 -36.00 -7.43
CA PHE A 25 -16.19 -35.37 -8.73
C PHE A 25 -17.17 -35.75 -9.87
N PHE A 26 -18.26 -36.47 -9.58
CA PHE A 26 -19.21 -36.94 -10.60
C PHE A 26 -20.68 -36.77 -10.16
N GLN A 27 -21.14 -35.54 -9.90
CA GLN A 27 -22.59 -35.24 -9.96
C GLN A 27 -23.01 -33.77 -10.12
N PHE A 28 -22.11 -32.87 -10.56
CA PHE A 28 -22.50 -31.48 -10.88
C PHE A 28 -21.99 -31.05 -12.26
N HIS A 29 -22.41 -31.80 -13.28
CA HIS A 29 -22.54 -31.29 -14.64
C HIS A 29 -23.95 -31.62 -15.11
N SER A 30 -24.84 -30.63 -15.05
CA SER A 30 -25.99 -30.37 -15.94
C SER A 30 -27.02 -29.53 -15.22
N ASN A 31 -26.90 -28.20 -15.31
CA ASN A 31 -28.00 -27.25 -15.56
C ASN A 31 -27.54 -25.82 -15.32
N VAL A 32 -27.16 -25.14 -16.40
CA VAL A 32 -27.06 -23.68 -16.47
C VAL A 32 -28.38 -23.19 -17.06
N PRO A 33 -29.24 -22.48 -16.32
CA PRO A 33 -30.25 -21.64 -16.93
C PRO A 33 -29.65 -20.25 -17.19
N SER A 34 -29.56 -19.92 -18.48
CA SER A 34 -29.30 -18.57 -18.97
C SER A 34 -30.42 -17.61 -18.55
N SER A 35 -30.03 -16.35 -18.33
CA SER A 35 -30.89 -15.14 -18.25
C SER A 35 -31.31 -14.68 -16.85
N VAL A 36 -30.48 -13.83 -16.23
CA VAL A 36 -30.98 -12.77 -15.34
C VAL A 36 -30.49 -11.44 -15.91
N VAL A 37 -31.37 -10.80 -16.66
CA VAL A 37 -31.25 -9.41 -17.12
C VAL A 37 -31.29 -8.53 -15.87
N HIS A 38 -30.21 -7.79 -15.61
CA HIS A 38 -30.21 -6.78 -14.56
C HIS A 38 -30.97 -5.55 -15.09
N THR A 39 -32.24 -5.43 -14.71
CA THR A 39 -33.04 -4.22 -14.94
C THR A 39 -32.47 -3.07 -14.10
N ILE A 40 -31.98 -2.03 -14.78
CA ILE A 40 -31.59 -0.75 -14.20
C ILE A 40 -32.87 -0.06 -13.67
N PRO A 41 -32.97 0.31 -12.39
CA PRO A 41 -34.09 1.11 -11.93
C PRO A 41 -34.02 2.52 -12.55
N LYS A 42 -35.14 2.95 -13.13
CA LYS A 42 -35.30 4.29 -13.72
C LYS A 42 -35.11 5.39 -12.66
N PRO A 43 -34.60 6.57 -13.04
CA PRO A 43 -34.48 7.71 -12.12
C PRO A 43 -35.86 8.17 -11.66
N VAL A 44 -36.00 8.35 -10.35
CA VAL A 44 -37.18 8.94 -9.72
C VAL A 44 -37.22 10.44 -10.03
N ASN A 45 -38.30 10.92 -10.65
CA ASN A 45 -38.55 12.34 -10.85
C ASN A 45 -38.79 13.02 -9.49
N ARG A 46 -37.98 14.05 -9.19
CA ARG A 46 -38.13 14.89 -8.00
C ARG A 46 -39.21 15.95 -8.27
N PRO A 47 -40.25 16.11 -7.42
CA PRO A 47 -41.19 17.21 -7.57
C PRO A 47 -40.51 18.54 -7.24
N ASN A 48 -40.87 19.58 -8.00
CA ASN A 48 -40.54 20.96 -7.70
C ASN A 48 -41.28 21.38 -6.42
N GLY A 49 -40.51 21.68 -5.37
CA GLY A 49 -41.02 22.19 -4.11
C GLY A 49 -39.88 22.90 -3.39
N GLU A 50 -39.97 24.23 -3.36
CA GLU A 50 -39.08 25.13 -2.64
C GLU A 50 -39.40 25.04 -1.15
N GLU A 51 -38.61 24.27 -0.39
CA GLU A 51 -38.73 24.18 1.06
C GLU A 51 -37.52 24.84 1.72
N ARG A 52 -37.79 26.00 2.32
CA ARG A 52 -36.89 26.83 3.11
C ARG A 52 -36.31 26.00 4.28
N ILE A 53 -35.01 25.69 4.23
CA ILE A 53 -34.32 25.03 5.33
C ILE A 53 -34.15 26.05 6.46
N GLU A 54 -34.90 25.88 7.55
CA GLU A 54 -34.58 26.48 8.84
C GLU A 54 -33.33 25.80 9.42
N ASP A 55 -32.37 26.62 9.88
CA ASP A 55 -31.09 26.21 10.47
C ASP A 55 -31.28 25.31 11.71
N HIS A 56 -31.43 24.01 11.49
CA HIS A 56 -31.34 23.00 12.55
C HIS A 56 -29.87 22.63 12.74
N VAL A 57 -29.20 23.36 13.63
CA VAL A 57 -27.90 22.94 14.16
C VAL A 57 -28.09 21.59 14.87
N PRO A 58 -27.41 20.51 14.45
CA PRO A 58 -27.52 19.23 15.14
C PRO A 58 -27.01 19.39 16.58
N PRO A 59 -27.66 18.75 17.58
CA PRO A 59 -27.17 18.80 18.95
C PRO A 59 -25.75 18.24 19.02
N ALA A 60 -24.90 18.89 19.81
CA ALA A 60 -23.53 18.46 20.02
C ALA A 60 -23.48 16.97 20.41
N PRO A 61 -22.53 16.19 19.86
CA PRO A 61 -22.40 14.79 20.23
C PRO A 61 -22.17 14.67 21.74
N PRO A 62 -22.75 13.67 22.41
CA PRO A 62 -22.50 13.45 23.83
C PRO A 62 -21.01 13.22 24.07
N PRO A 63 -20.48 13.59 25.25
CA PRO A 63 -19.07 13.40 25.57
C PRO A 63 -18.71 11.93 25.42
N VAL A 64 -17.73 11.66 24.56
CA VAL A 64 -17.21 10.31 24.30
C VAL A 64 -16.66 9.75 25.62
N HIS A 65 -17.40 8.82 26.22
CA HIS A 65 -16.90 8.02 27.33
C HIS A 65 -15.81 7.11 26.77
N GLN A 66 -14.54 7.49 26.96
CA GLN A 66 -13.41 6.64 26.56
C GLN A 66 -13.48 5.35 27.37
N PRO A 67 -13.51 4.17 26.73
CA PRO A 67 -13.53 2.91 27.45
C PRO A 67 -12.30 2.82 28.35
N GLU A 68 -12.45 2.29 29.56
CA GLU A 68 -11.38 2.20 30.58
C GLU A 68 -10.08 1.57 30.03
N ALA A 69 -10.17 0.75 28.99
CA ALA A 69 -9.03 0.18 28.29
C ALA A 69 -8.11 1.26 27.66
N VAL A 70 -8.68 2.33 27.08
CA VAL A 70 -7.91 3.43 26.47
C VAL A 70 -7.23 4.28 27.54
N GLN A 71 -7.88 4.46 28.70
CA GLN A 71 -7.28 5.16 29.84
C GLN A 71 -6.17 4.32 30.49
N LYS A 72 -6.36 2.99 30.59
CA LYS A 72 -5.32 2.06 31.08
C LYS A 72 -4.10 2.02 30.15
N MET A 73 -4.29 2.14 28.83
CA MET A 73 -3.19 2.27 27.88
C MET A 73 -2.44 3.61 28.03
N LYS A 74 -3.15 4.73 28.24
CA LYS A 74 -2.52 6.05 28.47
C LYS A 74 -1.76 6.12 29.80
N GLN A 75 -2.32 5.58 30.87
CA GLN A 75 -1.65 5.51 32.18
C GLN A 75 -0.42 4.59 32.16
N GLN A 76 -0.40 3.58 31.28
CA GLN A 76 0.79 2.77 31.07
C GLN A 76 1.89 3.53 30.34
N ASP A 77 1.54 4.46 29.43
CA ASP A 77 2.52 5.27 28.70
C ASP A 77 3.17 6.34 29.60
N GLU A 78 2.41 6.95 30.52
CA GLU A 78 2.94 7.96 31.45
C GLU A 78 3.82 7.37 32.59
N ASN A 79 3.68 6.08 32.90
CA ASN A 79 4.48 5.41 33.94
C ASN A 79 5.75 4.73 33.40
N ILE A 80 6.04 4.86 32.11
CA ILE A 80 7.31 4.38 31.54
C ILE A 80 8.35 5.50 31.79
N PRO A 81 9.40 5.26 32.60
CA PRO A 81 10.51 6.22 32.70
C PRO A 81 11.05 6.46 31.29
N PRO A 82 11.48 7.68 30.92
CA PRO A 82 11.95 7.97 29.58
C PRO A 82 13.06 7.00 29.23
N VAL A 83 12.70 5.95 28.48
CA VAL A 83 13.66 5.06 27.88
C VAL A 83 14.29 5.96 26.84
N ALA A 84 15.55 6.33 27.08
CA ALA A 84 16.36 6.88 26.01
C ALA A 84 16.26 5.88 24.87
N LEU A 85 15.44 6.19 23.86
CA LEU A 85 15.47 5.49 22.60
C LEU A 85 16.95 5.51 22.22
N PRO A 86 17.58 4.36 21.94
CA PRO A 86 18.94 4.39 21.45
C PRO A 86 18.90 5.30 20.23
N VAL A 87 19.47 6.50 20.37
CA VAL A 87 19.73 7.38 19.25
C VAL A 87 20.67 6.56 18.40
N LEU A 88 20.12 5.91 17.38
CA LEU A 88 20.94 5.26 16.38
C LEU A 88 21.89 6.36 15.92
N PRO A 89 23.22 6.16 16.02
CA PRO A 89 24.16 7.16 15.54
C PRO A 89 23.73 7.50 14.11
N ALA A 90 23.59 8.81 13.83
CA ALA A 90 23.26 9.29 12.49
C ALA A 90 24.13 8.49 11.53
N PRO A 91 23.51 7.70 10.65
CA PRO A 91 24.27 6.67 9.96
C PRO A 91 25.28 7.40 9.11
N GLN A 92 26.56 7.19 9.43
CA GLN A 92 27.65 7.44 8.51
C GLN A 92 27.24 6.76 7.20
N SER A 93 26.84 7.59 6.23
CA SER A 93 26.45 7.26 4.86
C SER A 93 25.94 5.82 4.70
N ILE A 94 24.67 5.55 5.03
CA ILE A 94 23.99 4.30 4.61
C ILE A 94 24.26 4.02 3.12
N ILE A 95 24.33 5.07 2.32
CA ILE A 95 24.64 5.05 0.88
C ILE A 95 25.99 4.37 0.57
N GLU A 96 27.02 4.58 1.41
CA GLU A 96 28.34 3.96 1.21
C GLU A 96 28.34 2.46 1.54
N LYS A 97 27.47 2.03 2.47
CA LYS A 97 27.30 0.61 2.83
C LYS A 97 26.44 -0.16 1.83
N MET A 98 25.55 0.50 1.09
CA MET A 98 24.62 -0.18 0.18
C MET A 98 25.16 -0.36 -1.26
N ASN A 99 26.30 0.24 -1.61
CA ASN A 99 26.93 0.16 -2.95
C ASN A 99 25.91 0.26 -4.10
N LEU A 100 24.93 1.17 -3.99
CA LEU A 100 23.84 1.30 -4.95
C LEU A 100 24.34 2.01 -6.20
N THR A 101 24.10 1.40 -7.36
CA THR A 101 24.32 2.02 -8.67
C THR A 101 22.98 2.19 -9.39
N PRO A 102 22.58 3.41 -9.77
CA PRO A 102 23.24 4.70 -9.53
C PRO A 102 23.19 5.13 -8.05
N GLN A 103 24.18 5.93 -7.63
CA GLN A 103 24.28 6.46 -6.25
C GLN A 103 23.14 7.41 -5.87
N TYR A 104 22.48 7.99 -6.87
CA TYR A 104 21.35 8.89 -6.71
C TYR A 104 20.15 8.35 -7.46
N PRO A 105 18.93 8.53 -6.92
CA PRO A 105 17.72 8.19 -7.64
C PRO A 105 17.64 9.01 -8.93
N PRO A 106 16.97 8.49 -9.98
CA PRO A 106 16.76 9.26 -11.20
C PRO A 106 16.00 10.56 -10.89
N GLU A 107 16.11 11.53 -11.79
CA GLU A 107 15.29 12.75 -11.71
C GLU A 107 13.80 12.41 -11.82
N LYS A 108 12.96 13.26 -11.23
CA LYS A 108 11.50 13.11 -11.31
C LYS A 108 11.05 13.39 -12.74
N SER A 109 10.32 12.47 -13.34
CA SER A 109 9.74 12.66 -14.67
C SER A 109 8.72 13.81 -14.65
N THR A 110 8.63 14.53 -15.76
CA THR A 110 7.71 15.64 -16.01
C THR A 110 6.59 15.24 -16.98
N ALA A 111 5.63 16.14 -17.22
CA ALA A 111 4.56 15.91 -18.19
C ALA A 111 5.06 15.65 -19.62
N ASP A 112 6.23 16.20 -19.98
CA ASP A 112 6.85 16.06 -21.30
C ASP A 112 7.79 14.84 -21.39
N SER A 113 8.00 14.14 -20.27
CA SER A 113 8.87 12.97 -20.24
C SER A 113 8.28 11.83 -21.05
N VAL A 114 9.15 11.19 -21.86
CA VAL A 114 8.77 10.07 -22.72
C VAL A 114 9.47 8.81 -22.22
N GLY A 115 8.68 7.79 -21.91
CA GLY A 115 9.22 6.52 -21.44
C GLY A 115 8.13 5.49 -21.13
N PRO A 116 8.52 4.25 -20.81
CA PRO A 116 7.59 3.22 -20.36
C PRO A 116 6.77 3.69 -19.16
N GLY A 117 5.44 3.63 -19.28
CA GLY A 117 4.53 3.95 -18.17
C GLY A 117 4.39 5.43 -17.82
N GLU A 118 5.04 6.34 -18.56
CA GLU A 118 4.95 7.78 -18.29
C GLU A 118 3.52 8.30 -18.52
N GLY A 119 3.08 9.17 -17.60
CA GLY A 119 1.70 9.65 -17.57
C GLY A 119 0.66 8.58 -17.22
N GLY A 120 1.08 7.46 -16.62
CA GLY A 120 0.18 6.34 -16.26
C GLY A 120 -0.27 5.50 -17.46
N LYS A 121 0.36 5.66 -18.63
CA LYS A 121 0.03 4.91 -19.84
C LYS A 121 0.38 3.43 -19.69
N ALA A 122 -0.37 2.55 -20.34
CA ALA A 122 -0.08 1.13 -20.34
C ALA A 122 1.29 0.85 -21.00
N TYR A 123 2.14 0.09 -20.31
CA TYR A 123 3.38 -0.45 -20.88
C TYR A 123 3.16 -1.93 -21.21
N SER A 124 3.00 -2.23 -22.50
CA SER A 124 2.80 -3.60 -22.98
C SER A 124 4.14 -4.23 -23.36
N VAL A 125 4.40 -5.41 -22.81
CA VAL A 125 5.60 -6.20 -23.08
C VAL A 125 5.27 -7.22 -24.18
N ASN A 126 5.96 -7.14 -25.31
CA ASN A 126 5.84 -8.11 -26.38
C ASN A 126 6.66 -9.37 -26.04
N ARG A 127 5.96 -10.46 -25.69
CA ARG A 127 6.58 -11.71 -25.24
C ARG A 127 7.43 -12.38 -26.33
N ASP A 128 6.96 -12.35 -27.58
CA ASP A 128 7.66 -12.99 -28.71
C ASP A 128 9.02 -12.35 -28.99
N LYS A 129 9.23 -11.10 -28.54
CA LYS A 129 10.48 -10.34 -28.72
C LYS A 129 11.42 -10.37 -27.52
N LEU A 130 11.08 -11.09 -26.44
CA LEU A 130 11.89 -11.08 -25.21
C LEU A 130 13.20 -11.87 -25.34
N GLY A 131 13.24 -12.93 -26.16
CA GLY A 131 14.43 -13.76 -26.33
C GLY A 131 14.98 -14.24 -24.98
N ALA A 132 16.21 -13.84 -24.64
CA ALA A 132 16.83 -14.19 -23.36
C ALA A 132 16.14 -13.57 -22.12
N ASP A 133 15.43 -12.45 -22.28
CA ASP A 133 14.72 -11.79 -21.17
C ASP A 133 13.39 -12.48 -20.83
N GLN A 134 12.96 -13.50 -21.59
CA GLN A 134 11.75 -14.27 -21.31
C GLN A 134 11.83 -14.92 -19.92
N VAL A 135 13.01 -15.41 -19.53
CA VAL A 135 13.25 -16.02 -18.21
C VAL A 135 13.00 -15.00 -17.09
N LYS A 136 13.47 -13.76 -17.25
CA LYS A 136 13.25 -12.70 -16.25
C LYS A 136 11.78 -12.30 -16.16
N PHE A 137 11.09 -12.26 -17.31
CA PHE A 137 9.66 -11.99 -17.34
C PHE A 137 8.88 -13.06 -16.59
N ASP A 138 9.11 -14.35 -16.88
CA ASP A 138 8.40 -15.45 -16.24
C ASP A 138 8.73 -15.55 -14.75
N GLN A 139 10.00 -15.40 -14.38
CA GLN A 139 10.44 -15.38 -12.97
C GLN A 139 9.79 -14.24 -12.20
N GLY A 140 9.73 -13.04 -12.78
CA GLY A 140 9.10 -11.87 -12.15
C GLY A 140 7.63 -12.09 -11.82
N TRP A 141 6.89 -12.79 -12.70
CA TRP A 141 5.51 -13.21 -12.46
C TRP A 141 5.41 -14.26 -11.37
N GLN A 142 6.29 -15.27 -11.38
CA GLN A 142 6.32 -16.31 -10.37
C GLN A 142 6.62 -15.75 -8.97
N ASP A 143 7.53 -14.78 -8.91
CA ASP A 143 8.01 -14.21 -7.65
C ASP A 143 7.02 -13.21 -7.04
N ASN A 144 6.34 -12.39 -7.84
CA ASN A 144 5.58 -11.26 -7.29
C ASN A 144 4.09 -11.26 -7.67
N ALA A 145 3.63 -12.25 -8.44
CA ALA A 145 2.26 -12.31 -8.98
C ALA A 145 1.82 -11.08 -9.81
N PHE A 146 2.78 -10.25 -10.24
CA PHE A 146 2.59 -9.17 -11.19
C PHE A 146 3.77 -9.09 -12.16
N ASN A 147 3.65 -8.27 -13.20
CA ASN A 147 4.70 -8.09 -14.19
C ASN A 147 5.87 -7.25 -13.64
N GLN A 148 6.74 -7.86 -12.83
CA GLN A 148 7.94 -7.21 -12.31
C GLN A 148 8.83 -6.71 -13.47
N TYR A 149 8.97 -7.49 -14.55
CA TYR A 149 9.78 -7.08 -15.70
C TYR A 149 9.32 -5.73 -16.27
N ALA A 150 8.01 -5.52 -16.42
CA ALA A 150 7.47 -4.21 -16.80
C ALA A 150 7.74 -3.15 -15.74
N SER A 151 7.55 -3.45 -14.46
CA SER A 151 7.84 -2.53 -13.36
C SER A 151 9.30 -2.08 -13.38
N ASP A 152 10.26 -2.96 -13.68
CA ASP A 152 11.69 -2.63 -13.71
C ASP A 152 12.06 -1.71 -14.89
N LYS A 153 11.24 -1.67 -15.95
CA LYS A 153 11.42 -0.76 -17.09
C LYS A 153 10.73 0.60 -16.89
N ILE A 154 9.78 0.69 -15.97
CA ILE A 154 9.05 1.94 -15.67
C ILE A 154 9.82 2.72 -14.61
N SER A 155 10.00 4.03 -14.82
CA SER A 155 10.69 4.91 -13.88
C SER A 155 10.13 4.76 -12.45
N VAL A 156 11.04 4.74 -11.46
CA VAL A 156 10.68 4.77 -10.03
C VAL A 156 10.10 6.14 -9.62
N ARG A 157 10.33 7.17 -10.43
CA ARG A 157 9.79 8.54 -10.25
C ARG A 157 9.00 9.01 -11.47
N ARG A 158 8.20 8.10 -12.06
CA ARG A 158 7.36 8.38 -13.24
C ARG A 158 6.36 9.52 -12.97
N TYR A 159 6.01 10.25 -14.01
CA TYR A 159 4.98 11.26 -13.96
C TYR A 159 3.59 10.62 -13.98
N LEU A 160 2.67 11.14 -13.16
CA LEU A 160 1.25 10.84 -13.22
C LEU A 160 0.47 12.15 -13.33
N PRO A 161 -0.47 12.26 -14.28
CA PRO A 161 -1.33 13.44 -14.35
C PRO A 161 -2.35 13.41 -13.21
N ASP A 162 -2.85 14.58 -12.85
CA ASP A 162 -3.88 14.72 -11.84
C ASP A 162 -5.25 14.36 -12.44
N TYR A 163 -5.82 13.25 -11.97
CA TYR A 163 -7.14 12.77 -12.39
C TYR A 163 -8.26 13.15 -11.42
N ARG A 164 -7.98 13.99 -10.41
CA ARG A 164 -9.02 14.43 -9.46
C ARG A 164 -10.05 15.31 -10.18
N GLU A 165 -11.30 15.19 -9.76
CA GLU A 165 -12.42 15.95 -10.30
C GLU A 165 -13.13 16.77 -9.22
N GLY A 166 -13.83 17.82 -9.64
CA GLY A 166 -14.75 18.58 -8.79
C GLY A 166 -14.11 19.17 -7.54
N ALA A 167 -14.75 18.96 -6.39
CA ALA A 167 -14.35 19.55 -5.10
C ALA A 167 -12.93 19.13 -4.65
N CYS A 168 -12.41 17.99 -5.10
CA CYS A 168 -11.07 17.52 -4.71
C CYS A 168 -9.93 18.41 -5.25
N LEU A 169 -10.17 19.13 -6.36
CA LEU A 169 -9.19 20.07 -6.93
C LEU A 169 -9.16 21.41 -6.21
N THR A 170 -10.29 21.82 -5.63
CA THR A 170 -10.48 23.14 -5.01
C THR A 170 -10.55 23.09 -3.48
N GLN A 171 -10.50 21.89 -2.89
CA GLN A 171 -10.52 21.71 -1.45
C GLN A 171 -9.32 22.38 -0.80
N THR A 172 -9.61 23.23 0.18
CA THR A 172 -8.63 23.87 1.04
C THR A 172 -8.54 23.14 2.37
N PHE A 173 -7.34 23.12 2.95
CA PHE A 173 -7.08 22.52 4.25
C PHE A 173 -6.57 23.58 5.22
N HIS A 174 -6.75 23.34 6.52
CA HIS A 174 -6.17 24.19 7.55
C HIS A 174 -4.64 24.20 7.43
N PRO A 175 -3.93 25.32 7.64
CA PRO A 175 -2.47 25.35 7.55
C PRO A 175 -1.80 24.49 8.63
N ASP A 176 -2.39 24.43 9.82
CA ASP A 176 -1.83 23.69 10.97
C ASP A 176 -2.31 22.24 11.01
N LEU A 177 -1.88 21.44 10.04
CA LEU A 177 -2.08 20.00 10.07
C LEU A 177 -0.95 19.30 10.83
N PRO A 178 -1.25 18.23 11.58
CA PRO A 178 -0.23 17.46 12.27
C PRO A 178 0.66 16.73 11.27
N GLN A 179 1.94 16.58 11.61
CA GLN A 179 2.85 15.74 10.82
C GLN A 179 2.49 14.26 10.95
N ALA A 180 2.66 13.51 9.87
CA ALA A 180 2.44 12.08 9.82
C ALA A 180 3.73 11.33 9.51
N ALA A 181 3.89 10.16 10.13
CA ALA A 181 4.87 9.17 9.72
C ALA A 181 4.20 8.16 8.77
N VAL A 182 4.88 7.81 7.68
CA VAL A 182 4.40 6.79 6.73
C VAL A 182 5.12 5.49 7.00
N VAL A 183 4.39 4.46 7.43
CA VAL A 183 4.94 3.14 7.71
C VAL A 183 4.62 2.21 6.54
N ILE A 184 5.66 1.66 5.91
CA ILE A 184 5.55 0.72 4.79
C ILE A 184 6.13 -0.62 5.25
N CYS A 185 5.26 -1.58 5.51
CA CYS A 185 5.66 -2.96 5.76
C CYS A 185 5.85 -3.69 4.42
N PHE A 186 6.96 -4.41 4.26
CA PHE A 186 7.23 -5.18 3.04
C PHE A 186 7.79 -6.56 3.40
N HIS A 187 7.44 -7.55 2.59
CA HIS A 187 8.01 -8.89 2.64
C HIS A 187 8.29 -9.34 1.21
N ASN A 188 9.56 -9.55 0.87
CA ASN A 188 9.98 -10.00 -0.46
C ASN A 188 9.46 -9.13 -1.63
N GLU A 189 9.18 -7.85 -1.39
CA GLU A 189 8.64 -6.94 -2.41
C GLU A 189 9.63 -6.69 -3.55
N ALA A 190 9.13 -6.51 -4.77
CA ALA A 190 10.01 -6.18 -5.90
C ALA A 190 10.64 -4.79 -5.69
N TRP A 191 11.95 -4.68 -5.90
CA TRP A 191 12.71 -3.45 -5.65
C TRP A 191 12.13 -2.23 -6.37
N SER A 192 11.75 -2.39 -7.65
CA SER A 192 11.14 -1.32 -8.44
C SER A 192 9.78 -0.87 -7.90
N ALA A 193 8.99 -1.78 -7.32
CA ALA A 193 7.70 -1.45 -6.71
C ALA A 193 7.89 -0.74 -5.37
N LEU A 194 8.75 -1.28 -4.50
CA LEU A 194 9.05 -0.68 -3.19
C LEU A 194 9.63 0.73 -3.33
N LEU A 195 10.66 0.91 -4.17
CA LEU A 195 11.25 2.23 -4.39
C LEU A 195 10.26 3.21 -5.01
N ARG A 196 9.41 2.76 -5.94
CA ARG A 196 8.37 3.63 -6.52
C ARG A 196 7.37 4.08 -5.47
N SER A 197 7.03 3.24 -4.49
CA SER A 197 6.18 3.62 -3.35
C SER A 197 6.85 4.67 -2.48
N VAL A 198 8.11 4.46 -2.10
CA VAL A 198 8.89 5.43 -1.29
C VAL A 198 9.02 6.77 -2.00
N HIS A 199 9.41 6.76 -3.27
CA HIS A 199 9.53 7.98 -4.07
C HIS A 199 8.18 8.67 -4.28
N SER A 200 7.10 7.92 -4.50
CA SER A 200 5.75 8.48 -4.60
C SER A 200 5.36 9.24 -3.32
N VAL A 201 5.68 8.69 -2.15
CA VAL A 201 5.44 9.38 -0.87
C VAL A 201 6.27 10.67 -0.79
N MET A 202 7.57 10.61 -1.06
CA MET A 202 8.45 11.78 -0.99
C MET A 202 8.06 12.88 -2.00
N ASP A 203 7.60 12.49 -3.19
CA ASP A 203 7.32 13.41 -4.28
C ASP A 203 5.92 14.05 -4.24
N ASN A 204 5.00 13.49 -3.44
CA ASN A 204 3.61 13.95 -3.36
C ASN A 204 3.18 14.40 -1.95
N ALA A 205 3.88 13.99 -0.89
CA ALA A 205 3.60 14.49 0.45
C ALA A 205 4.20 15.90 0.64
N PRO A 206 3.44 16.89 1.13
CA PRO A 206 4.01 18.18 1.49
C PRO A 206 5.09 18.02 2.56
N SER A 207 6.27 18.63 2.34
CA SER A 207 7.46 18.44 3.20
C SER A 207 7.24 18.81 4.67
N HIS A 208 6.34 19.76 4.96
CA HIS A 208 6.00 20.15 6.33
C HIS A 208 5.09 19.13 7.05
N LEU A 209 4.41 18.25 6.30
CA LEU A 209 3.50 17.24 6.85
C LEU A 209 4.14 15.84 6.94
N LEU A 210 5.18 15.57 6.17
CA LEU A 210 5.87 14.29 6.21
C LEU A 210 6.97 14.32 7.28
N LYS A 211 6.76 13.60 8.39
CA LYS A 211 7.75 13.50 9.46
C LYS A 211 8.88 12.54 9.10
N GLU A 212 8.52 11.32 8.71
CA GLU A 212 9.45 10.24 8.40
C GLU A 212 8.78 9.14 7.56
N ILE A 213 9.58 8.35 6.86
CA ILE A 213 9.14 7.10 6.20
C ILE A 213 9.83 5.95 6.93
N VAL A 214 9.05 5.06 7.53
CA VAL A 214 9.54 3.88 8.25
C VAL A 214 9.30 2.66 7.36
N LEU A 215 10.39 2.08 6.86
CA LEU A 215 10.37 0.81 6.14
C LEU A 215 10.51 -0.33 7.15
N VAL A 216 9.52 -1.20 7.21
CA VAL A 216 9.50 -2.36 8.12
C VAL A 216 9.63 -3.63 7.28
N ASP A 217 10.77 -4.29 7.39
CA ASP A 217 11.00 -5.59 6.77
C ASP A 217 10.33 -6.69 7.61
N ASP A 218 9.28 -7.31 7.07
CA ASP A 218 8.60 -8.46 7.66
C ASP A 218 9.32 -9.76 7.29
N PHE A 219 10.60 -9.85 7.67
CA PHE A 219 11.44 -11.02 7.49
C PHE A 219 11.55 -11.49 6.03
N SER A 220 11.96 -10.59 5.13
CA SER A 220 12.24 -10.94 3.74
C SER A 220 13.38 -11.96 3.64
N ASP A 221 13.20 -12.95 2.77
CA ASP A 221 14.17 -14.01 2.50
C ASP A 221 14.99 -13.76 1.22
N ARG A 222 14.54 -12.83 0.37
CA ARG A 222 15.23 -12.41 -0.85
C ARG A 222 16.43 -11.52 -0.50
N ARG A 223 17.61 -11.87 -1.01
CA ARG A 223 18.86 -11.12 -0.86
C ARG A 223 19.24 -10.38 -2.13
#